data_AF-A0A357F2E1-F1
#
_entry.id   AF-A0A357F2E1-F1
#
_cell.length_a   1.000
_cell.length_b   1.000
_cell.length_c   1.000
_cell.angle_alpha   90.00
_cell.angle_beta   90.00
_cell.angle_gamma   90.00
#
_symmetry.space_group_name_H-M   'P 1'
#
loop_
_entity.id
_entity.type
_entity.pdbx_description
1 polymer ?
#
loop_
_entity_poly.entity_id
_entity_poly.type
_entity_poly.pdbx_seq_one_letter_code
_entity_poly.pdbx_strand_id
1 'polypeptide(L)' 'MFRTDKAHPWHGIPIGDNVPEEVTVFVEIVPRDTVKYEVDKETG' A
#
# COMPACT_ATOMS: atom_id res chain seq x y z
N MET A 1 20.01 12.19 -3.22
CA MET A 1 20.15 10.73 -3.45
C MET A 1 18.88 10.27 -4.14
N PHE A 2 18.95 9.93 -5.42
CA PHE A 2 17.78 9.46 -6.16
C PHE A 2 17.49 8.02 -5.74
N ARG A 3 16.23 7.71 -5.41
CA ARG A 3 15.81 6.33 -5.17
C ARG A 3 15.70 5.62 -6.52
N THR A 4 16.47 4.56 -6.68
CA THR A 4 16.40 3.64 -7.84
C THR A 4 15.19 2.72 -7.77
N ASP A 5 14.59 2.56 -6.59
CA ASP A 5 13.59 1.52 -6.33
C ASP A 5 12.29 2.07 -5.71
N LYS A 6 11.16 1.46 -6.10
CA LYS A 6 9.82 1.75 -5.56
C LYS A 6 9.65 1.08 -4.20
N ALA A 7 8.76 1.65 -3.39
CA ALA A 7 8.52 1.13 -2.04
C ALA A 7 7.64 -0.09 -2.19
N HIS A 8 8.00 -1.19 -1.53
CA HIS A 8 7.12 -2.33 -1.42
C HIS A 8 5.81 -1.86 -0.74
N PRO A 9 4.62 -2.06 -1.33
CA PRO A 9 3.37 -1.51 -0.80
C PRO A 9 3.03 -2.02 0.60
N TRP A 10 3.49 -3.22 0.98
CA TRP A 10 3.40 -3.70 2.35
C TRP A 10 4.48 -3.16 3.30
N HIS A 11 5.77 -3.31 2.98
CA HIS A 11 6.87 -2.99 3.92
C HIS A 11 7.36 -1.54 3.88
N GLY A 12 7.09 -0.83 2.78
CA GLY A 12 7.65 0.49 2.49
C GLY A 12 6.69 1.66 2.73
N ILE A 13 5.50 1.40 3.27
CA ILE A 13 4.50 2.41 3.61
C ILE A 13 4.36 2.45 5.14
N PRO A 14 4.64 3.58 5.81
CA PRO A 14 4.44 3.70 7.26
C PRO A 14 2.95 3.69 7.60
N ILE A 15 2.61 3.24 8.80
CA ILE A 15 1.20 3.18 9.27
C ILE A 15 0.55 4.58 9.41
N GLY A 16 1.35 5.63 9.57
CA GLY A 16 0.91 7.01 9.81
C GLY A 16 1.35 7.52 11.19
N ASP A 17 1.33 8.84 11.38
CA ASP A 17 1.82 9.48 12.62
C ASP A 17 0.73 9.61 13.70
N ASN A 18 -0.55 9.51 13.32
CA ASN A 18 -1.71 9.78 14.20
C ASN A 18 -2.54 8.52 14.46
N VAL A 19 -1.86 7.40 14.67
CA VAL A 19 -2.50 6.10 14.96
C VAL A 19 -2.96 6.07 16.42
N PRO A 20 -4.19 5.60 16.72
CA PRO A 20 -5.14 4.90 15.84
C PRO A 20 -6.18 5.79 15.12
N GLU A 21 -6.20 7.09 15.35
CA GLU A 21 -7.22 8.00 14.84
C GLU A 21 -7.18 8.17 13.31
N GLU A 22 -5.99 8.12 12.71
CA GLU A 22 -5.77 8.16 11.27
C GLU A 22 -4.67 7.16 10.87
N VAL A 23 -4.91 6.43 9.78
CA VAL A 23 -3.99 5.42 9.26
C VAL A 23 -3.78 5.59 7.75
N THR A 24 -2.56 5.31 7.30
CA THR A 24 -2.24 5.21 5.87
C THR A 24 -2.66 3.84 5.36
N VAL A 25 -3.36 3.80 4.22
CA VAL A 25 -3.86 2.57 3.61
C VAL A 25 -3.40 2.44 2.16
N PHE A 26 -3.08 1.21 1.75
CA PHE A 26 -2.89 0.85 0.36
C PHE A 26 -4.18 0.19 -0.16
N VAL A 27 -4.86 0.84 -1.10
CA VAL A 27 -6.16 0.40 -1.61
C VAL A 27 -5.96 -0.64 -2.72
N GLU A 28 -6.43 -1.85 -2.49
CA GLU A 28 -6.33 -2.94 -3.48
C GLU A 28 -7.48 -2.90 -4.49
N ILE A 29 -8.68 -2.44 -4.10
CA ILE A 29 -9.89 -2.50 -4.92
C ILE A 29 -10.74 -1.24 -4.72
N VAL A 30 -11.34 -0.73 -5.81
CA VAL A 30 -12.30 0.37 -5.82
C VAL A 30 -13.68 -0.06 -6.37
N PRO A 31 -14.77 0.70 -6.14
CA PRO A 31 -16.13 0.26 -6.51
C PRO A 31 -16.38 -0.01 -7.99
N ARG A 32 -15.51 0.47 -8.88
CA ARG A 32 -15.64 0.28 -10.32
C ARG A 32 -15.00 -1.02 -10.80
N ASP A 33 -14.18 -1.66 -9.97
CA ASP A 33 -13.46 -2.86 -10.36
C ASP A 33 -14.42 -4.03 -10.56
N THR A 34 -14.19 -4.81 -11.62
CA THR A 34 -14.99 -5.98 -11.97
C THR A 34 -14.35 -7.29 -11.52
N VAL A 35 -13.15 -7.23 -10.95
CA VAL A 35 -12.35 -8.38 -10.50
C VAL A 35 -11.70 -8.08 -9.16
N LYS A 36 -11.32 -9.14 -8.45
CA LYS A 36 -10.59 -9.04 -7.19
C LYS A 36 -9.10 -8.82 -7.47
N TYR A 37 -8.55 -7.71 -7.00
CA TYR A 37 -7.11 -7.50 -6.91
C TYR A 37 -6.61 -7.82 -5.50
N GLU A 38 -5.32 -8.13 -5.41
CA GLU A 38 -4.62 -8.43 -4.16
C GLU A 38 -3.15 -8.08 -4.39
N VAL A 39 -2.52 -7.46 -3.39
CA VAL A 39 -1.07 -7.28 -3.39
C VAL A 39 -0.42 -8.65 -3.20
N ASP A 40 0.51 -9.00 -4.08
CA ASP A 40 1.33 -10.17 -3.85
C ASP A 40 2.38 -9.86 -2.77
N LYS A 41 2.49 -10.70 -1.74
CA LYS A 41 3.38 -10.40 -0.61
C LYS A 41 4.85 -10.59 -0.95
N GLU A 42 5.17 -11.43 -1.93
CA GLU A 42 6.56 -11.72 -2.30
C GLU A 42 7.12 -10.63 -3.21
N THR A 43 6.30 -10.13 -4.13
CA THR A 43 6.72 -9.14 -5.12
C THR A 43 6.31 -7.71 -4.80
N GLY A 44 5.33 -7.53 -3.90
CA GLY A 44 4.63 -6.26 -3.73
C GLY A 44 3.76 -5.92 -4.93
#